data_AF-A0A7L3JH89-F1
#
_entry.id   AF-A0A7L3JH89-F1
#
_cell.length_a   1.000
_cell.length_b   1.000
_cell.length_c   1.000
_cell.angle_alpha   90.00
_cell.angle_beta   90.00
_cell.angle_gamma   90.00
#
_symmetry.space_group_name_H-M   'P 1'
#
loop_
_entity.id
_entity.type
_entity.pdbx_description
1 polymer ?
#
loop_
_entity_poly.entity_id
_entity_poly.type
_entity_poly.pdbx_seq_one_letter_code
_entity_poly.pdbx_strand_id
1 'polypeptide(L)'
;VTWLENGMEMNMGSPPKPSETPEGLFELWSLVEVKATEEKNGFVFTCRVVHDAQDLVSRTGTLQIAARSSPGVNLLSSPSLWLGILLEKGLLGGLLVFLFKR
;
A
#
# COMPACT_ATOMS: atom_id res chain seq x y z
N VAL A 1 26.65 1.25 -4.19
CA VAL A 1 25.18 1.37 -4.06
C VAL A 1 24.72 0.34 -3.06
N THR A 2 23.88 0.75 -2.11
CA THR A 2 23.38 -0.10 -1.03
C THR A 2 21.87 0.01 -0.98
N TRP A 3 21.17 -1.10 -0.67
CA TRP A 3 19.72 -1.10 -0.49
C TRP A 3 19.36 -1.37 0.95
N LEU A 4 18.36 -0.63 1.44
CA LEU A 4 17.77 -0.83 2.74
C LEU A 4 16.33 -1.33 2.58
N GLU A 5 15.97 -2.37 3.32
CA GLU A 5 14.61 -2.82 3.55
C GLU A 5 14.18 -2.38 4.96
N ASN A 6 13.23 -1.46 5.03
CA ASN A 6 12.74 -0.84 6.25
C ASN A 6 13.86 -0.33 7.18
N GLY A 7 14.89 0.27 6.58
CA GLY A 7 16.08 0.79 7.28
C GLY A 7 17.18 -0.23 7.56
N MET A 8 16.96 -1.52 7.31
CA MET A 8 17.98 -2.56 7.46
C MET A 8 18.65 -2.87 6.12
N GLU A 9 19.97 -3.04 6.12
CA GLU A 9 20.72 -3.34 4.89
C GLU A 9 20.35 -4.72 4.34
N MET A 10 20.05 -4.76 3.05
CA MET A 10 19.73 -5.98 2.34
C MET A 10 21.00 -6.69 1.87
N ASN A 11 21.00 -8.01 1.99
CA ASN A 11 22.08 -8.83 1.46
C ASN A 11 21.90 -9.04 -0.06
N MET A 12 22.57 -8.20 -0.86
CA MET A 12 22.54 -8.30 -2.33
C MET A 12 23.83 -8.85 -2.95
N GLY A 13 24.76 -9.35 -2.13
CA GLY A 13 26.09 -9.72 -2.58
C GLY A 13 26.93 -8.50 -3.01
N SER A 14 27.83 -8.70 -3.98
CA SER A 14 28.69 -7.64 -4.48
C SER A 14 27.92 -6.66 -5.37
N PRO A 15 28.10 -5.34 -5.19
CA PRO A 15 27.47 -4.36 -6.08
C PRO A 15 27.95 -4.53 -7.53
N PRO A 16 27.09 -4.22 -8.52
CA PRO A 16 27.48 -4.26 -9.93
C PRO A 16 28.62 -3.27 -10.19
N LYS A 17 29.44 -3.56 -11.20
CA LYS A 17 30.53 -2.68 -11.61
C LYS A 17 29.98 -1.51 -12.45
N PRO A 18 30.51 -0.29 -12.28
CA PRO A 18 30.18 0.82 -13.17
C PRO A 18 30.64 0.56 -14.61
N SER A 19 29.92 1.10 -15.59
CA SER A 19 30.29 1.16 -17.00
C SER A 19 30.68 2.58 -17.39
N GLU A 20 31.72 2.72 -18.21
CA GLU A 20 32.12 4.00 -18.76
C GLU A 20 31.20 4.41 -19.92
N THR A 21 30.88 5.69 -19.96
CA THR A 21 30.04 6.35 -20.98
C THR A 21 30.94 6.90 -22.09
N PRO A 22 30.41 7.16 -23.31
CA PRO A 22 31.18 7.79 -24.39
C PRO A 22 31.82 9.14 -24.02
N GLU A 23 31.24 9.84 -23.04
CA GLU A 23 31.72 11.11 -22.51
C GLU A 23 32.86 10.96 -21.48
N GLY A 24 33.26 9.74 -21.13
CA GLY A 24 34.29 9.44 -20.13
C GLY A 24 33.79 9.53 -18.68
N LEU A 25 32.47 9.58 -18.47
CA LEU A 25 31.84 9.45 -17.14
C LEU A 25 31.49 7.99 -16.84
N PHE A 26 31.11 7.69 -15.59
CA PHE A 26 30.71 6.34 -15.18
C PHE A 26 29.23 6.28 -14.79
N GLU A 27 28.55 5.24 -15.24
CA GLU A 27 27.17 4.92 -14.88
C GLU A 27 27.08 3.56 -14.19
N LEU A 28 26.12 3.42 -13.27
CA LEU A 28 25.85 2.16 -12.58
C LEU A 28 24.36 2.03 -12.32
N TRP A 29 23.80 0.88 -12.71
CA TRP A 29 22.42 0.51 -12.47
C TRP A 29 22.33 -0.58 -11.40
N SER A 30 21.41 -0.43 -10.46
CA SER A 30 21.15 -1.42 -9.43
C SER A 30 19.65 -1.64 -9.31
N LEU A 31 19.23 -2.89 -9.39
CA LEU A 31 17.84 -3.31 -9.31
C LEU A 31 17.72 -4.40 -8.25
N VAL A 32 16.68 -4.30 -7.42
CA VAL A 32 16.33 -5.34 -6.46
C VAL A 32 14.93 -5.86 -6.76
N GLU A 33 14.82 -7.19 -6.82
CA GLU A 33 13.54 -7.87 -6.80
C GLU A 33 13.16 -8.22 -5.36
N VAL A 34 11.94 -7.88 -4.96
CA VAL A 34 11.43 -8.13 -3.61
C VAL A 34 10.12 -8.91 -3.68
N LYS A 35 9.97 -9.92 -2.82
CA LYS A 35 8.73 -10.68 -2.73
C LYS A 35 7.69 -9.87 -1.97
N ALA A 36 6.61 -9.45 -2.64
CA ALA A 36 5.49 -8.78 -1.99
C ALA A 36 4.68 -9.78 -1.15
N THR A 37 4.82 -9.70 0.17
CA THR A 37 4.03 -10.46 1.14
C THR A 37 3.20 -9.50 1.98
N GLU A 38 2.10 -9.96 2.55
CA GLU A 38 1.23 -9.12 3.41
C GLU A 38 2.02 -8.46 4.56
N GLU A 39 2.97 -9.19 5.16
CA GLU A 39 3.90 -8.68 6.17
C GLU A 39 4.71 -7.46 5.69
N LYS A 40 5.08 -7.43 4.40
CA LYS A 40 5.86 -6.35 3.80
C LYS A 40 5.00 -5.19 3.29
N ASN A 41 3.68 -5.24 3.49
CA ASN A 41 2.82 -4.11 3.13
C ASN A 41 3.18 -2.88 3.96
N GLY A 42 3.44 -1.76 3.30
CA GLY A 42 3.93 -0.54 3.92
C GLY A 42 5.45 -0.49 4.13
N PHE A 43 6.21 -1.55 3.79
CA PHE A 43 7.66 -1.52 3.93
C PHE A 43 8.28 -0.48 2.99
N VAL A 44 9.30 0.22 3.50
CA VAL A 44 10.05 1.24 2.75
C VAL A 44 11.36 0.65 2.25
N PHE A 45 11.56 0.71 0.93
CA PHE A 45 12.80 0.32 0.27
C PHE A 45 13.59 1.57 -0.09
N THR A 46 14.86 1.63 0.32
CA THR A 46 15.72 2.80 0.10
C THR A 46 16.96 2.41 -0.68
N CYS A 47 17.18 3.04 -1.83
CA CYS A 47 18.47 2.99 -2.53
C CYS A 47 19.37 4.12 -2.00
N ARG A 48 20.60 3.78 -1.62
CA ARG A 48 21.64 4.70 -1.15
C ARG A 48 22.86 4.65 -2.08
N VAL A 49 23.32 5.83 -2.48
CA VAL A 49 24.48 6.01 -3.35
C VAL A 49 25.49 6.90 -2.63
N VAL A 50 26.70 6.38 -2.48
CA VAL A 50 27.86 7.11 -1.96
C VAL A 50 28.89 7.14 -3.09
N HIS A 51 29.41 8.32 -3.40
CA HIS A 51 30.46 8.54 -4.38
C HIS A 51 31.56 9.36 -3.72
N ASP A 52 32.82 9.09 -4.04
CA ASP A 52 33.95 9.83 -3.48
C ASP A 52 33.79 11.32 -3.81
N ALA A 53 33.78 12.16 -2.78
CA ALA A 53 33.54 13.61 -2.81
C ALA A 53 32.09 14.11 -3.05
N GLN A 54 31.07 13.26 -2.89
CA GLN A 54 29.66 13.71 -2.88
C GLN A 54 28.95 13.32 -1.59
N ASP A 55 27.95 14.12 -1.22
CA ASP A 55 27.02 13.76 -0.16
C ASP A 55 26.26 12.47 -0.51
N LEU A 56 25.84 11.76 0.54
CA LEU A 56 24.97 10.60 0.38
C LEU A 56 23.68 11.02 -0.33
N VAL A 57 23.41 10.38 -1.47
CA VAL A 57 22.13 10.50 -2.16
C VAL A 57 21.28 9.26 -1.86
N SER A 58 20.00 9.47 -1.58
CA SER A 58 19.06 8.36 -1.36
C SER A 58 17.72 8.58 -2.04
N ARG A 59 17.10 7.49 -2.49
CA ARG A 59 15.69 7.48 -2.92
C ARG A 59 14.93 6.35 -2.26
N THR A 60 13.69 6.63 -1.88
CA THR A 60 12.80 5.71 -1.17
C THR A 60 11.56 5.38 -2.00
N GLY A 61 11.08 4.14 -1.91
CA GLY A 61 9.77 3.72 -2.39
C GLY A 61 9.05 2.92 -1.31
N THR A 62 7.73 3.06 -1.21
CA THR A 62 6.92 2.29 -0.25
C THR A 62 6.15 1.21 -1.00
N LEU A 63 6.24 -0.03 -0.53
CA LEU A 63 5.45 -1.13 -1.07
C LEU A 63 4.01 -1.05 -0.55
N GLN A 64 3.04 -0.97 -1.46
CA GLN A 64 1.62 -0.96 -1.12
C GLN A 64 0.93 -2.13 -1.81
N ILE A 65 0.41 -3.07 -1.03
CA ILE A 65 -0.32 -4.23 -1.53
C ILE A 65 -1.80 -3.91 -1.43
N ALA A 66 -2.43 -3.69 -2.58
CA ALA A 66 -3.88 -3.51 -2.63
C ALA A 66 -4.56 -4.84 -2.30
N ALA A 67 -5.48 -4.81 -1.33
CA ALA A 67 -6.41 -5.92 -1.14
C ALA A 67 -7.23 -6.08 -2.42
N ARG A 68 -7.29 -7.30 -2.95
CA ARG A 68 -8.22 -7.60 -4.05
C ARG A 68 -9.62 -7.45 -3.47
N SER A 69 -10.32 -6.37 -3.82
CA SER A 69 -11.75 -6.25 -3.51
C SER A 69 -12.44 -7.48 -4.10
N SER A 70 -13.01 -8.32 -3.23
CA SER A 70 -13.87 -9.39 -3.71
C SER A 70 -14.96 -8.77 -4.59
N PRO A 71 -15.13 -9.19 -5.86
CA PRO A 71 -16.28 -8.79 -6.64
C PRO A 71 -17.52 -9.40 -5.97
N GLY A 72 -18.28 -8.60 -5.23
CA GLY A 72 -19.65 -8.96 -4.84
C GLY A 72 -19.94 -9.20 -3.36
N VAL A 73 -19.48 -8.35 -2.44
CA VAL A 73 -20.24 -8.14 -1.19
C VAL A 73 -21.31 -7.08 -1.45
N ASN A 74 -22.43 -7.50 -2.04
CA ASN A 74 -23.65 -6.70 -2.12
C ASN A 74 -24.22 -6.58 -0.71
N LEU A 75 -23.80 -5.56 0.05
CA LEU A 75 -24.30 -5.33 1.42
C LEU A 75 -25.84 -5.19 1.48
N LEU A 76 -26.48 -4.87 0.36
CA LEU A 76 -27.95 -4.78 0.22
C LEU A 76 -28.69 -6.13 0.30
N SER A 77 -28.01 -7.28 0.20
CA SER A 77 -28.64 -8.61 0.30
C SER A 77 -28.63 -9.20 1.71
N SER A 78 -28.05 -8.51 2.70
CA SER A 78 -28.08 -8.99 4.09
C SER A 78 -29.49 -8.82 4.69
N PRO A 79 -30.21 -9.91 5.05
CA PRO A 79 -31.54 -9.83 5.65
C PRO A 79 -31.54 -9.03 6.98
N SER A 80 -30.39 -8.97 7.66
CA SER A 80 -30.20 -8.17 8.88
C SER A 80 -30.41 -6.67 8.67
N LEU A 81 -30.03 -6.13 7.50
CA LEU A 81 -30.24 -4.72 7.17
C LEU A 81 -31.70 -4.42 6.84
N TRP A 82 -32.42 -5.36 6.24
CA TRP A 82 -33.86 -5.26 5.99
C TRP A 82 -34.68 -5.27 7.29
N LEU A 83 -34.30 -6.09 8.28
CA LEU A 83 -34.95 -6.07 9.59
C LEU A 83 -34.80 -4.71 10.29
N GLY A 84 -33.62 -4.09 10.22
CA GLY A 84 -33.38 -2.76 10.80
C GLY A 84 -34.25 -1.68 10.16
N ILE A 85 -34.36 -1.68 8.82
CA ILE A 85 -35.17 -0.72 8.07
C ILE A 85 -36.67 -0.90 8.35
N LEU A 86 -37.13 -2.15 8.51
CA LEU A 86 -38.55 -2.43 8.84
C LEU A 86 -38.92 -1.98 10.25
N LEU A 87 -38.02 -2.15 11.22
CA LEU A 87 -38.22 -1.72 12.60
C LEU A 87 -38.34 -0.19 12.72
N GLU A 88 -37.54 0.56 11.96
CA GLU A 88 -37.57 2.04 12.00
C GLU A 88 -38.84 2.63 11.34
N LYS A 89 -39.31 2.04 10.22
CA LYS A 89 -40.52 2.50 9.53
C LYS A 89 -41.82 2.04 10.20
N GLY A 90 -41.82 0.90 10.89
CA GLY A 90 -42.95 0.43 11.69
C GLY A 90 -43.26 1.34 12.88
N LEU A 91 -42.22 1.87 13.55
CA LEU A 91 -42.38 2.78 14.70
C LEU A 91 -43.02 4.12 14.30
N LEU A 92 -42.56 4.71 13.19
CA LEU A 92 -43.12 5.96 12.65
C LEU A 92 -44.55 5.78 12.15
N GLY A 93 -44.84 4.67 11.46
CA GLY A 93 -46.19 4.36 10.99
C GLY A 93 -47.19 4.16 12.14
N GLY A 94 -46.78 3.43 13.18
CA GLY A 94 -47.58 3.27 14.40
C GLY A 94 -47.84 4.60 15.11
N LEU A 95 -46.78 5.40 15.32
CA LEU A 95 -46.88 6.72 15.96
C LEU A 95 -47.85 7.66 15.22
N LEU A 96 -47.80 7.70 13.88
CA LEU A 96 -48.71 8.52 13.07
C LEU A 96 -50.16 8.04 13.23
N VAL A 97 -50.42 6.73 13.23
CA VAL A 97 -51.78 6.21 13.48
C VAL A 97 -52.29 6.61 14.86
N PHE A 98 -51.45 6.57 15.90
CA PHE A 98 -51.83 7.03 17.24
C PHE A 98 -52.08 8.55 17.31
N LEU A 99 -51.32 9.36 16.56
CA LEU A 99 -51.47 10.81 16.55
C LEU A 99 -52.67 11.30 15.72
N PHE A 100 -53.04 10.60 14.65
CA PHE A 100 -54.15 10.98 13.76
C PHE A 100 -55.50 10.33 14.12
N LYS A 101 -55.53 9.34 15.02
CA LYS A 101 -56.75 8.64 15.44
C LYS A 101 -57.26 9.07 16.83
N ARG A 102 -56.81 10.23 17.33
CA ARG A 102 -57.33 10.91 18.53
C ARG A 102 -58.28 12.04 18.13
#